data_AF-A0A2P6SBM9-F1
#
_entry.id   AF-A0A2P6SBM9-F1
#
_cell.length_a   1.000
_cell.length_b   1.000
_cell.length_c   1.000
_cell.angle_alpha   90.00
_cell.angle_beta   90.00
_cell.angle_gamma   90.00
#
_symmetry.space_group_name_H-M   'P 1'
#
loop_
_entity.id
_entity.type
_entity.pdbx_description
1 polymer ?
#
loop_
_entity_poly.entity_id
_entity_poly.type
_entity_poly.pdbx_seq_one_letter_code
_entity_poly.pdbx_strand_id
1 'polypeptide(L)'
;MNNHTSFMFGPPLLYDIVKMCRRAIHRSSSSFVYINIDYFCDNELLKYITNSSAGFIRHLSLFNCGIINDAVLCEVALRLPVLEELGISMCKFSSIYSYTNSWALLPSFEIIQI
;
A
#
# COMPACT_ATOMS: atom_id res chain seq x y z
N MET A 1 -11.68 -8.26 -16.04
CA MET A 1 -10.27 -7.84 -15.88
C MET A 1 -10.02 -6.66 -16.81
N ASN A 2 -10.49 -5.47 -16.42
CA ASN A 2 -10.32 -4.26 -17.21
C ASN A 2 -9.77 -3.17 -16.28
N ASN A 3 -8.45 -3.07 -16.19
CA ASN A 3 -7.71 -1.99 -15.56
C ASN A 3 -7.79 -0.75 -16.47
N HIS A 4 -8.87 0.01 -16.33
CA HIS A 4 -9.15 1.20 -17.11
C HIS A 4 -8.46 2.43 -16.51
N THR A 5 -7.12 2.43 -16.46
CA THR A 5 -6.34 3.66 -16.22
C THR A 5 -6.16 4.41 -17.55
N SER A 6 -7.28 4.79 -18.16
CA SER A 6 -7.30 5.58 -19.39
C SER A 6 -7.83 6.98 -19.11
N PHE A 7 -7.19 7.72 -18.20
CA PHE A 7 -7.38 9.16 -18.06
C PHE A 7 -6.17 9.71 -17.31
N MET A 8 -5.05 9.99 -18.00
CA MET A 8 -4.23 11.20 -17.75
C MET A 8 -3.00 11.36 -18.67
N PHE A 9 -2.43 10.29 -19.25
CA PHE A 9 -1.13 10.40 -19.93
C PHE A 9 -1.08 9.70 -21.29
N GLY A 10 -1.30 10.46 -22.37
CA GLY A 10 -0.82 10.13 -23.73
C GLY A 10 -1.20 8.75 -24.30
N PRO A 11 -0.65 8.36 -25.48
CA PRO A 11 -0.85 7.02 -26.01
C PRO A 11 -0.30 5.98 -25.04
N PRO A 12 -0.94 4.80 -24.92
CA PRO A 12 -0.61 3.81 -23.90
C PRO A 12 0.73 3.17 -24.24
N LEU A 13 1.81 3.71 -23.68
CA LEU A 13 2.94 2.86 -23.36
C LEU A 13 2.42 1.91 -22.30
N LEU A 14 2.21 0.65 -22.69
CA LEU A 14 1.67 -0.42 -21.86
C LEU A 14 2.71 -0.81 -20.80
N TYR A 15 3.04 0.15 -19.94
CA TYR A 15 3.98 0.00 -18.87
C TYR A 15 3.26 -0.67 -17.72
N ASP A 16 3.72 -1.87 -17.38
CA ASP A 16 3.31 -2.55 -16.17
C ASP A 16 3.94 -1.83 -14.96
N ILE A 17 3.22 -0.81 -14.46
CA ILE A 17 3.63 0.04 -13.34
C ILE A 17 3.88 -0.80 -12.09
N VAL A 18 3.11 -1.87 -11.89
CA VAL A 18 3.30 -2.82 -10.78
C VAL A 18 4.66 -3.49 -10.90
N LYS A 19 5.04 -3.97 -12.09
CA LYS A 19 6.35 -4.57 -12.34
C LYS A 19 7.50 -3.56 -12.18
N MET A 20 7.30 -2.31 -12.57
CA MET A 20 8.28 -1.25 -12.34
C MET A 20 8.46 -0.96 -10.85
N CYS A 21 7.36 -0.84 -10.11
CA CYS A 21 7.35 -0.62 -8.67
C CYS A 21 8.12 -1.74 -7.95
N ARG A 22 7.82 -3.02 -8.27
CA ARG A 22 8.54 -4.17 -7.70
C ARG A 22 10.05 -4.11 -7.97
N ARG A 23 10.46 -3.74 -9.18
CA ARG A 23 11.88 -3.56 -9.53
C ARG A 23 12.52 -2.41 -8.78
N ALA A 24 11.81 -1.29 -8.62
CA ALA A 24 12.30 -0.15 -7.84
C ALA A 24 12.54 -0.56 -6.38
N ILE A 25 11.55 -1.21 -5.75
CA ILE A 25 11.67 -1.75 -4.38
C ILE A 25 12.86 -2.69 -4.26
N HIS A 26 12.99 -3.65 -5.17
CA HIS A 26 14.09 -4.62 -5.15
C HIS A 26 15.46 -3.95 -5.29
N ARG A 27 15.57 -2.93 -6.16
CA ARG A 27 16.82 -2.18 -6.39
C ARG A 27 17.17 -1.23 -5.25
N SER A 28 16.17 -0.77 -4.48
CA SER A 28 16.38 0.16 -3.36
C SER A 28 17.07 -0.50 -2.16
N SER A 29 17.36 -1.81 -2.21
CA SER A 29 18.22 -2.53 -1.24
C SER A 29 18.09 -2.02 0.19
N SER A 30 16.85 -1.96 0.70
CA SER A 30 16.57 -1.64 2.10
C SER A 30 16.91 -0.19 2.53
N SER A 31 16.98 0.78 1.62
CA SER A 31 17.17 2.21 1.99
C SER A 31 15.89 3.05 1.88
N PHE A 32 14.73 2.42 1.69
CA PHE A 32 13.51 3.12 1.30
C PHE A 32 12.65 3.45 2.52
N VAL A 33 12.60 4.74 2.84
CA VAL A 33 11.92 5.26 4.05
C VAL A 33 10.48 5.69 3.78
N TYR A 34 10.22 6.17 2.56
CA TYR A 34 8.96 6.84 2.21
C TYR A 34 8.36 6.24 0.94
N ILE A 35 7.23 5.54 1.06
CA ILE A 35 6.50 4.94 -0.06
C ILE A 35 5.20 5.66 -0.27
N ASN A 36 4.99 6.20 -1.47
CA ASN A 36 3.69 6.66 -1.92
C ASN A 36 3.23 5.84 -3.13
N ILE A 37 1.99 5.34 -3.10
CA ILE A 37 1.39 4.55 -4.18
C ILE A 37 0.03 5.13 -4.51
N ASP A 38 -0.10 5.54 -5.77
CA ASP A 38 -1.30 6.15 -6.27
C ASP A 38 -1.96 5.24 -7.32
N TYR A 39 -3.24 4.93 -7.18
CA TYR A 39 -4.11 4.24 -8.16
C TYR A 39 -3.86 2.74 -8.43
N PHE A 40 -2.65 2.21 -8.24
CA PHE A 40 -2.31 0.85 -8.69
C PHE A 40 -2.01 -0.16 -7.56
N CYS A 41 -2.24 0.21 -6.30
CA CYS A 41 -2.01 -0.72 -5.20
C CYS A 41 -3.09 -1.79 -5.10
N ASP A 42 -2.66 -3.04 -4.94
CA ASP A 42 -3.49 -4.19 -4.58
C ASP A 42 -2.90 -4.92 -3.36
N ASN A 43 -3.64 -5.90 -2.84
CA ASN A 43 -3.24 -6.66 -1.66
C ASN A 43 -1.87 -7.37 -1.85
N GLU A 44 -1.58 -7.85 -3.07
CA GLU A 44 -0.35 -8.58 -3.38
C GLU A 44 0.87 -7.65 -3.48
N LEU A 45 0.69 -6.43 -3.97
CA LEU A 45 1.74 -5.41 -3.99
C LEU A 45 2.03 -4.89 -2.58
N LEU A 46 1.00 -4.64 -1.78
CA LEU A 46 1.13 -4.27 -0.37
C LEU A 46 1.95 -5.30 0.41
N LYS A 47 1.59 -6.59 0.30
CA LYS A 47 2.36 -7.67 0.93
C LYS A 47 3.80 -7.74 0.42
N TYR A 48 4.02 -7.55 -0.88
CA TYR A 48 5.36 -7.57 -1.46
C TYR A 48 6.24 -6.45 -0.91
N ILE A 49 5.72 -5.23 -0.82
CA ILE A 49 6.40 -4.07 -0.26
C ILE A 49 6.81 -4.35 1.17
N THR A 50 5.87 -4.80 1.99
CA THR A 50 6.09 -5.10 3.39
C THR A 50 7.15 -6.19 3.55
N ASN A 51 7.05 -7.28 2.82
CA ASN A 51 8.02 -8.38 2.93
C ASN A 51 9.42 -8.00 2.44
N SER A 52 9.53 -7.09 1.47
CA SER A 52 10.82 -6.67 0.91
C SER A 52 11.48 -5.53 1.68
N SER A 53 10.74 -4.79 2.50
CA SER A 53 11.22 -3.52 3.07
C SER A 53 10.73 -3.25 4.50
N ALA A 54 10.29 -4.29 5.21
CA ALA A 54 9.72 -4.22 6.56
C ALA A 54 10.54 -3.37 7.57
N GLY A 55 11.86 -3.47 7.53
CA GLY A 55 12.74 -2.81 8.50
C GLY A 55 13.03 -1.33 8.26
N PHE A 56 12.53 -0.73 7.17
CA PHE A 56 12.99 0.58 6.70
C PHE A 56 11.88 1.57 6.40
N ILE A 57 10.66 1.10 6.13
CA ILE A 57 9.53 1.95 5.78
C ILE A 57 9.05 2.68 7.03
N ARG A 58 9.20 4.01 7.03
CA ARG A 58 8.67 4.91 8.06
C ARG A 58 7.39 5.61 7.61
N HIS A 59 7.19 5.76 6.31
CA HIS A 59 5.97 6.35 5.75
C HIS A 59 5.43 5.49 4.62
N LEU A 60 4.14 5.15 4.71
CA LEU A 60 3.38 4.49 3.66
C LEU A 60 2.11 5.30 3.38
N SER A 61 1.98 5.81 2.17
CA SER A 61 0.78 6.52 1.69
C SER A 61 0.15 5.76 0.52
N LEU A 62 -1.17 5.60 0.60
CA LEU A 62 -2.01 4.96 -0.41
C LEU A 62 -3.10 5.94 -0.85
N PHE A 63 -3.08 6.31 -2.13
CA PHE A 63 -4.05 7.24 -2.70
C PHE A 63 -4.87 6.58 -3.82
N ASN A 64 -6.19 6.60 -3.66
CA ASN A 64 -7.17 6.13 -4.65
C ASN A 64 -6.84 4.73 -5.22
N CYS A 65 -6.33 3.86 -4.36
CA CYS A 65 -6.02 2.48 -4.72
C CYS A 65 -7.30 1.63 -4.83
N GLY A 66 -7.16 0.43 -5.39
CA GLY A 66 -8.27 -0.51 -5.53
C GLY A 66 -8.88 -0.96 -4.20
N ILE A 67 -9.67 -2.04 -4.24
CA ILE A 67 -10.23 -2.62 -3.02
C ILE A 67 -9.10 -3.29 -2.23
N ILE A 68 -8.79 -2.74 -1.05
CA ILE A 68 -7.80 -3.28 -0.12
C ILE A 68 -8.54 -4.05 0.98
N ASN A 69 -8.02 -5.21 1.33
CA ASN A 69 -8.58 -6.01 2.41
C ASN A 69 -8.09 -5.48 3.76
N ASP A 70 -9.00 -5.27 4.71
CA ASP A 70 -8.69 -4.76 6.06
C ASP A 70 -7.67 -5.65 6.78
N ALA A 71 -7.84 -6.97 6.70
CA ALA A 71 -6.93 -7.95 7.28
C ALA A 71 -5.51 -7.84 6.70
N VAL A 72 -5.39 -7.56 5.40
CA VAL A 72 -4.09 -7.40 4.73
C VAL A 72 -3.43 -6.11 5.19
N LEU A 73 -4.19 -5.01 5.29
CA LEU A 73 -3.66 -3.75 5.80
C LEU A 73 -3.17 -3.90 7.25
N CYS A 74 -3.92 -4.61 8.09
CA CYS A 74 -3.51 -4.88 9.47
C CYS A 74 -2.23 -5.72 9.53
N GLU A 75 -2.15 -6.79 8.73
CA GLU A 75 -0.93 -7.61 8.62
C GLU A 75 0.28 -6.78 8.19
N VAL A 76 0.07 -5.85 7.25
CA VAL A 76 1.11 -4.93 6.78
C VAL A 76 1.57 -4.02 7.91
N ALA A 77 0.67 -3.31 8.58
CA ALA A 77 1.01 -2.40 9.66
C ALA A 77 1.75 -3.11 10.81
N LEU A 78 1.36 -4.35 11.15
CA LEU A 78 2.06 -5.16 12.17
C LEU A 78 3.47 -5.59 11.76
N ARG A 79 3.73 -5.73 10.46
CA ARG A 79 5.04 -6.11 9.92
C ARG A 79 5.98 -4.94 9.67
N LEU A 80 5.51 -3.70 9.80
CA LEU A 80 6.33 -2.49 9.65
C LEU A 80 6.64 -1.91 11.04
N PRO A 81 7.61 -2.46 11.80
CA PRO A 81 7.87 -2.06 13.18
C PRO A 81 8.37 -0.61 13.33
N VAL A 82 8.87 0.00 12.26
CA VAL A 82 9.39 1.37 12.23
C VAL A 82 8.47 2.32 11.47
N LEU A 83 7.25 1.89 11.12
CA LEU A 83 6.27 2.78 10.51
C LEU A 83 5.96 3.92 11.48
N GLU A 84 5.94 5.14 10.98
CA GLU A 84 5.59 6.34 11.75
C GLU A 84 4.26 6.89 11.23
N GLU A 85 4.07 6.86 9.91
CA GLU A 85 2.91 7.44 9.24
C GLU A 85 2.29 6.45 8.26
N LEU A 86 0.98 6.25 8.38
CA LEU A 86 0.15 5.49 7.45
C LEU A 86 -0.94 6.41 6.90
N GLY A 87 -0.74 6.91 5.69
CA GLY A 87 -1.71 7.73 4.96
C GLY A 87 -2.60 6.86 4.09
N ILE A 88 -3.92 6.99 4.23
CA ILE A 88 -4.85 6.30 3.32
C ILE A 88 -5.96 7.26 2.92
N SER A 89 -6.05 7.52 1.62
CA SER A 89 -7.02 8.45 1.06
C SER A 89 -7.69 7.86 -0.18
N MET A 90 -8.99 8.09 -0.30
CA MET A 90 -9.83 7.64 -1.43
C MET A 90 -9.79 6.13 -1.74
N CYS A 91 -9.31 5.29 -0.82
CA CYS A 91 -9.27 3.84 -0.99
C CYS A 91 -10.56 3.17 -0.49
N LYS A 92 -10.94 2.04 -1.10
CA LYS A 92 -12.08 1.23 -0.66
C LYS A 92 -11.59 0.02 0.13
N PHE A 93 -12.26 -0.29 1.23
CA PHE A 93 -11.94 -1.47 2.03
C PHE A 93 -13.02 -2.54 1.88
N SER A 94 -12.60 -3.80 1.70
CA SER A 94 -13.47 -4.95 1.89
C SER A 94 -13.19 -5.54 3.26
N SER A 95 -14.14 -5.45 4.18
CA SER A 95 -14.01 -6.12 5.47
C SER A 95 -14.38 -7.59 5.33
N ILE A 96 -13.47 -8.49 5.71
CA ILE A 96 -13.74 -9.94 5.74
C ILE A 96 -14.25 -10.37 7.12
N TYR A 97 -14.00 -9.59 8.17
CA TYR A 97 -14.39 -9.93 9.54
C TYR A 97 -15.55 -9.04 10.02
N SER A 98 -16.75 -9.62 10.03
CA SER A 98 -17.99 -8.97 10.48
C SER A 98 -17.98 -8.48 11.93
N TYR A 99 -17.06 -8.93 12.79
CA TYR A 99 -17.01 -8.51 14.19
C TYR A 99 -15.61 -8.67 14.76
N THR A 100 -14.71 -7.71 14.57
CA THR A 100 -13.69 -7.34 15.57
C THR A 100 -13.01 -6.06 15.09
N ASN A 101 -12.86 -5.10 15.99
CA ASN A 101 -12.08 -3.87 15.78
C ASN A 101 -10.60 -4.22 15.53
N SER A 102 -10.25 -4.71 14.34
CA SER A 102 -8.86 -5.05 13.99
C SER A 102 -7.94 -3.83 14.07
N TRP A 103 -8.50 -2.62 13.92
CA TRP A 103 -7.83 -1.35 14.15
C TRP A 103 -7.41 -1.10 15.60
N ALA A 104 -8.04 -1.75 16.59
CA ALA A 104 -7.66 -1.62 18.00
C ALA A 104 -6.37 -2.38 18.37
N LEU A 105 -5.85 -3.21 17.46
CA LEU A 105 -4.59 -3.95 17.62
C LEU A 105 -3.42 -3.29 16.88
N LEU A 106 -3.68 -2.23 16.11
CA LEU A 106 -2.60 -1.51 15.46
C LEU A 106 -1.85 -0.67 16.52
N PRO A 107 -0.51 -0.63 16.46
CA PRO A 107 0.27 0.36 17.21
C PRO A 107 -0.29 1.76 16.94
N SER A 108 -0.05 2.69 17.86
CA SER A 108 -0.52 4.07 17.89
C SER A 108 -0.10 4.91 16.66
N PHE A 109 -0.50 4.51 15.46
CA PHE A 109 -0.29 5.24 14.23
C PHE A 109 -1.43 6.24 14.09
N GLU A 110 -1.09 7.51 13.90
CA GLU A 110 -2.07 8.48 13.44
C GLU A 110 -2.48 8.07 12.03
N ILE A 111 -3.64 7.42 11.90
CA ILE A 111 -4.26 7.19 10.60
C ILE A 111 -4.71 8.56 10.12
N ILE A 112 -3.91 9.19 9.28
CA ILE A 112 -4.30 10.45 8.64
C ILE A 112 -5.19 10.08 7.46
N GLN A 113 -6.51 10.09 7.68
CA GLN A 113 -7.48 10.13 6.59
C GLN A 113 -7.53 11.55 6.05
N ILE A 114 -6.90 11.79 4.89
CA ILE A 114 -6.94 13.07 4.16
C ILE A 114 -7.97 12.98 3.04
#